data_AF-A0A183UW25-F1
#
_entry.id   AF-A0A183UW25-F1
#
_cell.length_a   1.000
_cell.length_b   1.000
_cell.length_c   1.000
_cell.angle_alpha   90.00
_cell.angle_beta   90.00
_cell.angle_gamma   90.00
#
_symmetry.space_group_name_H-M   'P 1'
#
loop_
_entity.id
_entity.type
_entity.pdbx_description
1 polymer ?
#
loop_
_entity_poly.entity_id
_entity_poly.type
_entity_poly.pdbx_seq_one_letter_code
_entity_poly.pdbx_strand_id
1 'polypeptide(L)'
;MRIIGLLALLLPYANSISRHPVCSDYGLNWAAEIRCLRNILNKCHQYAHIMYPKSSTNDINHMSSYYGLPNYFQIRNRMTPIDEYMQATSTASPTTTSPITTTPTTTSSTSTTTTTTSAPPIIPSVDIEEIRSTLLRETIQKFRALESRIDVELRAVEERCNSKVEAIRWEADNEIRKLNKTIRFMTRRVYRFGRAEYIYVDGKESWYGAEEQCVKWGGHLASITDAAENKFIRDIHKWFAWIGFNDIQKENKYVWSDGSNVKFTNWKKGQPDNADHNENCAEMDSDGMWMDSFCMSGRHYICKRT
;
A
#
# COMPACT_ATOMS: atom_id res chain seq x y z
N MET A 1 -8.00 -13.51 -16.57
CA MET A 1 -9.18 -14.39 -16.31
C MET A 1 -9.63 -14.40 -14.83
N ARG A 2 -9.84 -13.23 -14.19
CA ARG A 2 -10.39 -13.19 -12.81
C ARG A 2 -11.52 -12.17 -12.60
N ILE A 3 -11.96 -11.47 -13.65
CA ILE A 3 -13.06 -10.48 -13.58
C ILE A 3 -14.43 -11.13 -13.88
N ILE A 4 -14.45 -12.26 -14.58
CA ILE A 4 -15.70 -12.96 -14.95
C ILE A 4 -16.36 -13.63 -13.73
N GLY A 5 -15.58 -14.03 -12.71
CA GLY A 5 -16.10 -14.68 -11.50
C GLY A 5 -16.84 -13.74 -10.53
N LEU A 6 -16.48 -12.46 -10.49
CA LEU A 6 -17.13 -11.46 -9.61
C LEU A 6 -18.44 -10.92 -10.21
N LEU A 7 -18.56 -10.90 -11.53
CA LEU A 7 -19.80 -10.53 -12.23
C LEU A 7 -20.90 -11.60 -12.08
N ALA A 8 -20.54 -12.87 -11.97
CA ALA A 8 -21.50 -13.96 -11.78
C ALA A 8 -22.20 -13.94 -10.40
N LEU A 9 -21.57 -13.34 -9.38
CA LEU A 9 -22.12 -13.22 -8.02
C LEU A 9 -23.15 -12.08 -7.87
N LEU A 10 -23.23 -11.17 -8.85
CA LEU A 10 -24.15 -10.02 -8.83
C LEU A 10 -25.39 -10.20 -9.72
N LEU A 11 -25.40 -11.22 -10.59
CA LEU A 11 -26.55 -11.55 -11.46
C LEU A 11 -27.87 -11.80 -10.71
N PRO A 12 -27.90 -12.37 -9.48
CA PRO A 12 -29.17 -12.52 -8.74
C PRO A 12 -29.69 -11.18 -8.17
N TYR A 13 -28.84 -10.15 -8.06
CA TYR A 13 -29.17 -8.85 -7.47
C TYR A 13 -29.51 -7.77 -8.50
N ALA A 14 -29.22 -7.98 -9.78
CA ALA A 14 -29.57 -7.06 -10.88
C ALA A 14 -31.09 -6.81 -10.99
N ASN A 15 -31.91 -7.81 -10.64
CA ASN A 15 -33.36 -7.68 -10.57
C ASN A 15 -33.87 -6.82 -9.38
N SER A 16 -33.02 -6.51 -8.41
CA SER A 16 -33.37 -5.71 -7.21
C SER A 16 -32.97 -4.23 -7.35
N ILE A 17 -31.85 -3.95 -8.03
CA ILE A 17 -31.34 -2.57 -8.22
C ILE A 17 -32.31 -1.71 -9.05
N SER A 18 -32.91 -2.31 -10.08
CA SER A 18 -33.88 -1.65 -10.97
C SER A 18 -35.20 -1.26 -10.28
N ARG A 19 -35.47 -1.75 -9.06
CA ARG A 19 -36.65 -1.42 -8.26
C ARG A 19 -36.35 -0.48 -7.07
N HIS A 20 -35.10 -0.04 -6.91
CA HIS A 20 -34.73 0.85 -5.81
C HIS A 20 -35.36 2.24 -6.04
N PRO A 21 -35.97 2.90 -5.02
CA PRO A 21 -36.66 4.19 -5.18
C PRO A 21 -35.79 5.31 -5.75
N VAL A 22 -34.47 5.22 -5.58
CA VAL A 22 -33.49 6.17 -6.12
C VAL A 22 -33.22 5.98 -7.62
N CYS A 23 -33.58 4.81 -8.16
CA CYS A 23 -33.33 4.42 -9.55
C CYS A 23 -34.57 4.51 -10.45
N SER A 24 -35.75 4.88 -9.92
CA SER A 24 -37.03 4.87 -10.64
C SER A 24 -37.03 5.72 -11.92
N ASP A 25 -36.21 6.77 -11.96
CA ASP A 25 -36.24 7.79 -13.01
C ASP A 25 -35.21 7.52 -14.13
N TYR A 26 -34.36 6.49 -13.99
CA TYR A 26 -33.24 6.23 -14.91
C TYR A 26 -33.58 5.29 -16.07
N GLY A 27 -34.72 4.58 -16.02
CA GLY A 27 -35.15 3.61 -17.04
C GLY A 27 -34.49 2.23 -16.90
N LEU A 28 -34.96 1.25 -17.70
CA LEU A 28 -34.57 -0.17 -17.59
C LEU A 28 -33.57 -0.59 -18.69
N ASN A 29 -32.32 -0.10 -18.62
CA ASN A 29 -31.23 -0.61 -19.46
C ASN A 29 -29.87 -0.59 -18.71
N TRP A 30 -28.88 -1.32 -19.23
CA TRP A 30 -27.57 -1.47 -18.58
C TRP A 30 -26.84 -0.13 -18.33
N ALA A 31 -27.05 0.85 -19.21
CA ALA A 31 -26.50 2.20 -19.04
C ALA A 31 -27.22 3.00 -17.94
N ALA A 32 -28.51 2.76 -17.71
CA ALA A 32 -29.29 3.33 -16.61
C ALA A 32 -28.87 2.77 -15.25
N GLU A 33 -28.57 1.48 -15.18
CA GLU A 33 -28.11 0.80 -13.96
C GLU A 33 -26.74 1.35 -13.51
N ILE A 34 -25.81 1.54 -14.45
CA ILE A 34 -24.50 2.17 -14.19
C ILE A 34 -24.66 3.62 -13.71
N ARG A 35 -25.59 4.38 -14.30
CA ARG A 35 -25.88 5.76 -13.88
C ARG A 35 -26.50 5.80 -12.47
N CYS A 36 -27.39 4.86 -12.15
CA CYS A 36 -27.96 4.80 -10.81
C CYS A 36 -26.91 4.41 -9.75
N LEU A 37 -26.08 3.41 -10.03
CA LEU A 37 -24.99 3.00 -9.13
C LEU A 37 -24.01 4.15 -8.85
N ARG A 38 -23.68 4.95 -9.88
CA ARG A 38 -22.87 6.16 -9.72
C ARG A 38 -23.55 7.21 -8.84
N ASN A 39 -24.86 7.40 -8.95
CA ASN A 39 -25.60 8.35 -8.12
C ASN A 39 -25.71 7.89 -6.65
N ILE A 40 -25.94 6.60 -6.42
CA ILE A 40 -25.96 6.00 -5.07
C ILE A 40 -24.60 6.20 -4.38
N LEU A 41 -23.50 5.89 -5.08
CA LEU A 41 -22.14 6.09 -4.57
C LEU A 41 -21.84 7.55 -4.24
N ASN A 42 -22.27 8.48 -5.09
CA ASN A 42 -22.08 9.92 -4.85
C ASN A 42 -22.86 10.43 -3.64
N LYS A 43 -24.09 9.93 -3.41
CA LYS A 43 -24.87 10.26 -2.21
C LYS A 43 -24.22 9.69 -0.95
N CYS A 44 -23.71 8.46 -0.97
CA CYS A 44 -22.95 7.89 0.15
C CYS A 44 -21.69 8.72 0.47
N HIS A 45 -21.01 9.25 -0.55
CA HIS A 45 -19.84 10.12 -0.36
C HIS A 45 -20.21 11.47 0.26
N GLN A 46 -21.37 12.05 -0.09
CA GLN A 46 -21.87 13.27 0.56
C GLN A 46 -22.21 13.08 2.04
N TYR A 47 -22.80 11.94 2.42
CA TYR A 47 -23.10 11.64 3.83
C TYR A 47 -21.83 11.37 4.66
N ALA A 48 -20.77 10.81 4.06
CA ALA A 48 -19.50 10.58 4.74
C ALA A 48 -18.80 11.89 5.18
N HIS A 49 -18.97 12.98 4.42
CA HIS A 49 -18.45 14.31 4.79
C HIS A 49 -19.20 14.98 5.95
N ILE A 50 -20.46 14.58 6.22
CA ILE A 50 -21.28 15.12 7.30
C ILE A 50 -20.95 14.42 8.64
N MET A 51 -20.53 13.14 8.62
CA MET A 51 -20.17 12.40 9.84
C MET A 51 -18.74 12.64 10.33
N TYR A 52 -17.81 13.04 9.46
CA TYR A 52 -16.40 13.25 9.84
C TYR A 52 -15.85 14.57 9.26
N PRO A 53 -15.91 15.68 10.02
CA PRO A 53 -15.16 16.86 9.66
C PRO A 53 -13.67 16.62 9.93
N LYS A 54 -12.82 16.94 8.93
CA LYS A 54 -11.36 16.84 9.02
C LYS A 54 -10.85 17.57 10.27
N SER A 55 -10.20 16.87 11.20
CA SER A 55 -9.36 17.51 12.22
C SER A 55 -7.92 17.62 11.71
N SER A 56 -7.37 18.82 11.87
CA SER A 56 -5.99 19.18 11.59
C SER A 56 -5.04 18.49 12.57
N THR A 57 -3.81 18.27 12.11
CA THR A 57 -2.68 17.57 12.73
C THR A 57 -2.10 18.17 14.05
N ASN A 58 -2.90 18.83 14.89
CA ASN A 58 -2.40 19.44 16.14
C ASN A 58 -2.91 18.83 17.47
N ASP A 59 -3.76 17.81 17.46
CA ASP A 59 -4.41 17.33 18.70
C ASP A 59 -3.82 16.05 19.36
N ILE A 60 -2.67 15.55 18.92
CA ILE A 60 -2.04 14.41 19.63
C ILE A 60 -1.44 14.86 20.98
N ASN A 61 -1.05 16.13 21.10
CA ASN A 61 -0.45 16.66 22.33
C ASN A 61 -1.49 17.10 23.39
N HIS A 62 -2.78 17.20 23.04
CA HIS A 62 -3.81 17.65 23.98
C HIS A 62 -4.46 16.51 24.78
N MET A 63 -4.36 15.24 24.34
CA MET A 63 -4.92 14.09 25.07
C MET A 63 -4.07 13.55 26.23
N SER A 64 -2.79 13.95 26.33
CA SER A 64 -1.91 13.55 27.44
C SER A 64 -2.26 14.29 28.75
N SER A 65 -2.70 15.54 28.64
CA SER A 65 -3.02 16.41 29.78
C SER A 65 -4.33 16.04 30.50
N TYR A 66 -5.23 15.29 29.86
CA TYR A 66 -6.57 15.02 30.41
C TYR A 66 -6.65 13.69 31.19
N TYR A 67 -5.71 12.76 30.99
CA TYR A 67 -5.78 11.42 31.59
C TYR A 67 -4.58 11.01 32.46
N GLY A 68 -3.52 11.83 32.57
CA GLY A 68 -2.46 11.61 33.57
C GLY A 68 -1.77 10.23 33.52
N LEU A 69 -1.63 9.62 32.33
CA LEU A 69 -0.98 8.32 32.17
C LEU A 69 0.46 8.45 31.62
N PRO A 70 1.46 7.72 32.16
CA PRO A 70 2.83 7.80 31.69
C PRO A 70 3.01 7.22 30.28
N ASN A 71 3.86 7.86 29.48
CA ASN A 71 4.15 7.50 28.10
C ASN A 71 4.90 6.14 28.03
N TYR A 72 4.52 5.27 27.08
CA TYR A 72 5.02 3.90 26.90
C TYR A 72 6.57 3.79 26.86
N PHE A 73 7.25 4.83 26.37
CA PHE A 73 8.71 4.93 26.35
C PHE A 73 9.36 5.09 27.74
N GLN A 74 8.65 5.62 28.74
CA GLN A 74 9.17 5.75 30.11
C GLN A 74 9.09 4.43 30.90
N ILE A 75 8.21 3.51 30.49
CA ILE A 75 8.01 2.21 31.15
C ILE A 75 9.07 1.20 30.69
N ARG A 76 9.40 1.21 29.39
CA ARG A 76 10.42 0.33 28.80
C ARG A 76 11.82 0.50 29.41
N ASN A 77 12.18 1.73 29.79
CA ASN A 77 13.50 2.03 30.35
C ASN A 77 13.59 1.87 31.89
N ARG A 78 12.50 1.42 32.56
CA ARG A 78 12.46 1.21 34.02
C ARG A 78 12.44 -0.26 34.46
N MET A 79 12.36 -1.20 33.51
CA MET A 79 12.45 -2.62 33.82
C MET A 79 13.90 -3.07 33.70
N THR A 80 14.61 -3.10 34.84
CA THR A 80 15.91 -3.78 34.93
C THR A 80 15.71 -5.29 34.73
N PRO A 81 16.58 -5.99 33.98
CA PRO A 81 16.52 -7.45 33.84
C PRO A 81 16.57 -8.15 35.20
N ILE A 82 15.76 -9.20 35.39
CA ILE A 82 15.72 -9.98 36.64
C ILE A 82 17.09 -10.59 37.01
N ASP A 83 17.95 -10.85 36.02
CA ASP A 83 19.32 -11.34 36.22
C ASP A 83 20.18 -10.39 37.06
N GLU A 84 19.92 -9.08 36.98
CA GLU A 84 20.61 -8.03 37.74
C GLU A 84 20.15 -8.01 39.22
N TYR A 85 18.87 -8.34 39.46
CA TYR A 85 18.30 -8.44 40.81
C TYR A 85 18.75 -9.71 41.55
N MET A 86 18.95 -10.82 40.82
CA MET A 86 19.44 -12.09 41.37
C MET A 86 20.92 -12.05 41.77
N GLN A 87 21.73 -11.22 41.11
CA GLN A 87 23.13 -10.97 41.48
C GLN A 87 23.28 -10.10 42.74
N ALA A 88 22.35 -9.17 42.97
CA ALA A 88 22.35 -8.31 44.15
C ALA A 88 22.02 -9.07 45.46
N THR A 89 21.26 -10.17 45.39
CA THR A 89 20.87 -10.96 46.57
C THR A 89 21.87 -12.04 46.98
N SER A 90 22.90 -12.31 46.17
CA SER A 90 23.93 -13.32 46.48
C SER A 90 25.18 -12.76 47.18
N THR A 91 25.30 -11.44 47.34
CA THR A 91 26.52 -10.77 47.85
C THR A 91 26.36 -10.09 49.21
N ALA A 92 25.20 -10.23 49.87
CA ALA A 92 25.00 -9.72 51.22
C ALA A 92 25.50 -10.72 52.29
N SER A 93 26.81 -10.72 52.54
CA SER A 93 27.39 -11.32 53.75
C SER A 93 26.99 -10.52 55.00
N PRO A 94 26.77 -11.16 56.16
CA PRO A 94 26.49 -10.45 57.41
C PRO A 94 27.73 -9.70 57.87
N THR A 95 27.58 -8.40 58.10
CA THR A 95 28.65 -7.53 58.60
C THR A 95 28.98 -7.90 60.04
N THR A 96 30.25 -8.20 60.25
CA THR A 96 30.95 -8.44 61.50
C THR A 96 30.78 -7.26 62.47
N THR A 97 30.38 -7.53 63.71
CA THR A 97 30.63 -6.61 64.84
C THR A 97 31.65 -7.27 65.77
N SER A 98 32.67 -6.48 66.11
CA SER A 98 33.99 -6.82 66.68
C SER A 98 34.02 -7.47 68.08
N PRO A 99 35.19 -7.99 68.53
CA PRO A 99 35.33 -8.89 69.68
C PRO A 99 35.71 -8.17 70.98
N ILE A 100 35.34 -8.76 72.13
CA ILE A 100 35.91 -8.44 73.45
C ILE A 100 36.24 -9.75 74.20
N THR A 101 37.55 -10.00 74.27
CA THR A 101 38.38 -10.40 75.42
C THR A 101 38.05 -11.66 76.26
N THR A 102 39.00 -12.61 76.15
CA THR A 102 39.48 -13.66 77.08
C THR A 102 39.37 -13.30 78.58
N THR A 103 39.16 -14.15 79.59
CA THR A 103 39.72 -15.48 79.99
C THR A 103 39.13 -15.77 81.41
N PRO A 104 39.59 -16.77 82.19
CA PRO A 104 39.50 -18.24 82.13
C PRO A 104 38.54 -18.74 83.26
N THR A 105 38.29 -20.01 83.60
CA THR A 105 39.20 -21.07 84.05
C THR A 105 38.35 -22.22 84.63
N THR A 106 38.79 -23.48 84.47
CA THR A 106 38.75 -24.61 85.45
C THR A 106 37.39 -25.04 86.05
N THR A 107 37.02 -26.31 86.24
CA THR A 107 37.67 -27.64 86.20
C THR A 107 36.54 -28.65 86.45
N SER A 108 36.72 -29.89 85.99
CA SER A 108 36.36 -31.14 86.69
C SER A 108 34.88 -31.40 87.03
N SER A 109 34.31 -32.59 87.04
CA SER A 109 34.68 -33.95 86.70
C SER A 109 33.45 -34.78 87.10
N THR A 110 33.16 -35.86 86.38
CA THR A 110 32.45 -37.07 86.86
C THR A 110 30.99 -36.90 87.32
N SER A 111 30.07 -37.57 86.65
CA SER A 111 29.62 -38.92 87.04
C SER A 111 28.32 -39.32 86.32
N THR A 112 28.30 -40.59 85.95
CA THR A 112 27.19 -41.41 85.48
C THR A 112 25.98 -41.28 86.42
N THR A 113 24.76 -41.33 85.90
CA THR A 113 23.75 -42.39 86.17
C THR A 113 22.49 -42.13 85.32
N THR A 114 22.05 -43.19 84.64
CA THR A 114 20.79 -43.35 83.90
C THR A 114 19.54 -43.20 84.77
N THR A 115 18.51 -42.49 84.30
CA THR A 115 17.11 -42.99 84.38
C THR A 115 16.17 -42.20 83.47
N THR A 116 15.55 -42.96 82.58
CA THR A 116 14.30 -42.80 81.82
C THR A 116 13.42 -41.60 82.16
N THR A 117 13.18 -40.73 81.17
CA THR A 117 12.00 -39.86 81.12
C THR A 117 11.50 -39.80 79.69
N SER A 118 10.22 -40.11 79.50
CA SER A 118 9.50 -40.18 78.22
C SER A 118 9.65 -38.91 77.39
N ALA A 119 10.13 -39.03 76.15
CA ALA A 119 10.19 -37.94 75.20
C ALA A 119 8.76 -37.49 74.79
N PRO A 120 8.49 -36.18 74.69
CA PRO A 120 7.24 -35.66 74.14
C PRO A 120 7.17 -35.91 72.62
N PRO A 121 5.97 -35.91 72.00
CA PRO A 121 5.82 -36.23 70.58
C PRO A 121 6.63 -35.23 69.74
N ILE A 122 7.52 -35.77 68.90
CA ILE A 122 8.29 -34.99 67.92
C ILE A 122 7.30 -34.44 66.91
N ILE A 123 6.96 -33.16 67.04
CA ILE A 123 6.28 -32.40 65.97
C ILE A 123 7.29 -32.33 64.82
N PRO A 124 6.94 -32.76 63.58
CA PRO A 124 7.87 -32.66 62.47
C PRO A 124 8.25 -31.20 62.27
N SER A 125 9.54 -30.90 62.31
CA SER A 125 10.06 -29.56 62.07
C SER A 125 9.70 -29.18 60.63
N VAL A 126 8.78 -28.24 60.48
CA VAL A 126 8.45 -27.64 59.19
C VAL A 126 9.72 -26.95 58.68
N ASP A 127 10.29 -27.42 57.57
CA ASP A 127 11.44 -26.79 56.93
C ASP A 127 10.99 -25.52 56.21
N ILE A 128 11.15 -24.40 56.90
CA ILE A 128 10.76 -23.07 56.41
C ILE A 128 11.53 -22.70 55.12
N GLU A 129 12.75 -23.23 54.93
CA GLU A 129 13.57 -22.92 53.76
C GLU A 129 13.10 -23.71 52.52
N GLU A 130 12.62 -24.94 52.72
CA GLU A 130 11.95 -25.71 51.65
C GLU A 130 10.66 -25.04 51.18
N ILE A 131 9.84 -24.52 52.10
CA ILE A 131 8.62 -23.78 51.77
C ILE A 131 8.97 -22.49 51.00
N ARG A 132 9.99 -21.76 51.45
CA ARG A 132 10.45 -20.52 50.80
C ARG A 132 10.95 -20.76 49.38
N SER A 133 11.77 -21.79 49.19
CA SER A 133 12.30 -22.16 47.87
C SER A 133 11.19 -22.62 46.91
N THR A 134 10.18 -23.32 47.41
CA THR A 134 9.03 -23.76 46.63
C THR A 134 8.15 -22.59 46.21
N LEU A 135 7.83 -21.68 47.13
CA LEU A 135 7.06 -20.47 46.83
C LEU A 135 7.79 -19.58 45.81
N LEU A 136 9.11 -19.44 45.94
CA LEU A 136 9.93 -18.67 45.01
C LEU A 136 9.91 -19.28 43.60
N ARG A 137 10.08 -20.60 43.49
CA ARG A 137 10.05 -21.32 42.21
C ARG A 137 8.69 -21.17 41.52
N GLU A 138 7.59 -21.34 42.25
CA GLU A 138 6.24 -21.16 41.71
C GLU A 138 5.98 -19.72 41.27
N THR A 139 6.47 -18.74 42.03
CA THR A 139 6.32 -17.31 41.69
C THR A 139 7.07 -16.97 40.40
N ILE A 140 8.32 -17.45 40.26
CA ILE A 140 9.12 -17.28 39.05
C ILE A 140 8.44 -17.95 37.86
N GLN A 141 7.90 -19.16 38.04
CA GLN A 141 7.21 -19.87 36.98
C GLN A 141 5.96 -19.11 36.50
N LYS A 142 5.18 -18.55 37.42
CA LYS A 142 4.02 -17.70 37.09
C LYS A 142 4.43 -16.42 36.35
N PHE A 143 5.53 -15.78 36.77
CA PHE A 143 6.04 -14.57 36.11
C PHE A 143 6.51 -14.86 34.68
N ARG A 144 7.31 -15.92 34.48
CA ARG A 144 7.74 -16.35 33.14
C ARG A 144 6.57 -16.71 32.23
N ALA A 145 5.54 -17.35 32.78
CA ALA A 145 4.32 -17.65 32.04
C ALA A 145 3.58 -16.36 31.62
N LEU A 146 3.57 -15.34 32.48
CA LEU A 146 2.97 -14.04 32.17
C LEU A 146 3.78 -13.27 31.11
N GLU A 147 5.11 -13.22 31.24
CA GLU A 147 6.01 -12.59 30.25
C GLU A 147 5.83 -13.21 28.87
N SER A 148 5.81 -14.54 28.78
CA SER A 148 5.59 -15.26 27.52
C SER A 148 4.25 -14.90 26.88
N ARG A 149 3.17 -14.74 27.68
CA ARG A 149 1.87 -14.32 27.17
C ARG A 149 1.90 -12.88 26.64
N ILE A 150 2.57 -11.97 27.34
CA ILE A 150 2.73 -10.58 26.90
C ILE A 150 3.52 -10.52 25.59
N ASP A 151 4.59 -11.29 25.46
CA ASP A 151 5.42 -11.32 24.25
C ASP A 151 4.66 -11.83 23.02
N VAL A 152 3.79 -12.83 23.20
CA VAL A 152 2.92 -13.34 22.13
C VAL A 152 1.95 -12.25 21.68
N GLU A 153 1.30 -11.57 22.62
CA GLU A 153 0.38 -10.48 22.30
C GLU A 153 1.09 -9.29 21.64
N LEU A 154 2.29 -8.95 22.13
CA LEU A 154 3.09 -7.85 21.57
C LEU A 154 3.49 -8.14 20.12
N ARG A 155 3.97 -9.35 19.83
CA ARG A 155 4.27 -9.79 18.45
C ARG A 155 3.03 -9.73 17.57
N ALA A 156 1.89 -10.21 18.05
CA ALA A 156 0.63 -10.16 17.30
C ALA A 156 0.17 -8.72 17.01
N VAL A 157 0.40 -7.78 17.94
CA VAL A 157 0.12 -6.35 17.72
C VAL A 157 1.12 -5.75 16.73
N GLU A 158 2.40 -6.08 16.83
CA GLU A 158 3.46 -5.61 15.93
C GLU A 158 3.20 -6.05 14.49
N GLU A 159 2.90 -7.33 14.27
CA GLU A 159 2.54 -7.87 12.95
C GLU A 159 1.32 -7.17 12.36
N ARG A 160 0.29 -6.94 13.18
CA ARG A 160 -0.93 -6.24 12.77
C ARG A 160 -0.66 -4.77 12.42
N CYS A 161 0.25 -4.12 13.16
CA CYS A 161 0.68 -2.75 12.87
C CYS A 161 1.47 -2.70 11.55
N ASN A 162 2.45 -3.59 11.39
CA ASN A 162 3.30 -3.65 10.20
C ASN A 162 2.48 -3.93 8.93
N SER A 163 1.51 -4.84 9.01
CA SER A 163 0.58 -5.11 7.90
C SER A 163 -0.22 -3.87 7.48
N LYS A 164 -0.69 -3.06 8.45
CA LYS A 164 -1.40 -1.81 8.17
C LYS A 164 -0.48 -0.75 7.55
N VAL A 165 0.77 -0.64 8.03
CA VAL A 165 1.76 0.29 7.50
C VAL A 165 2.07 -0.01 6.03
N GLU A 166 2.29 -1.29 5.70
CA GLU A 166 2.55 -1.69 4.31
C GLU A 166 1.35 -1.45 3.38
N ALA A 167 0.12 -1.64 3.87
CA ALA A 167 -1.08 -1.31 3.10
C ALA A 167 -1.18 0.20 2.79
N ILE A 168 -0.91 1.05 3.78
CA ILE A 168 -0.90 2.51 3.59
C ILE A 168 0.20 2.92 2.61
N ARG A 169 1.39 2.34 2.75
CA ARG A 169 2.52 2.59 1.86
C ARG A 169 2.19 2.23 0.41
N TRP A 170 1.58 1.07 0.19
CA TRP A 170 1.17 0.64 -1.14
C TRP A 170 0.16 1.60 -1.78
N GLU A 171 -0.83 2.06 -1.01
CA GLU A 171 -1.81 3.03 -1.50
C GLU A 171 -1.15 4.37 -1.86
N ALA A 172 -0.25 4.87 -1.02
CA ALA A 172 0.51 6.09 -1.29
C ALA A 172 1.38 5.95 -2.55
N ASP A 173 2.09 4.83 -2.71
CA ASP A 173 2.91 4.57 -3.89
C ASP A 173 2.08 4.49 -5.18
N ASN A 174 0.85 3.99 -5.08
CA ASN A 174 -0.08 3.97 -6.21
C ASN A 174 -0.49 5.36 -6.65
N GLU A 175 -0.85 6.23 -5.72
CA GLU A 175 -1.22 7.61 -6.03
C GLU A 175 -0.03 8.40 -6.56
N ILE A 176 1.16 8.24 -5.96
CA ILE A 176 2.41 8.83 -6.47
C ILE A 176 2.67 8.37 -7.90
N ARG A 177 2.46 7.09 -8.22
CA ARG A 177 2.65 6.56 -9.57
C ARG A 177 1.67 7.19 -10.58
N LYS A 178 0.40 7.36 -10.21
CA LYS A 178 -0.62 8.02 -11.05
C LYS A 178 -0.27 9.50 -11.27
N LEU A 179 0.13 10.20 -10.22
CA LEU A 179 0.55 11.60 -10.29
C LEU A 179 1.80 11.76 -11.17
N ASN A 180 2.81 10.92 -11.00
CA ASN A 180 4.03 10.97 -11.81
C ASN A 180 3.75 10.73 -13.31
N LYS A 181 2.82 9.84 -13.65
CA LYS A 181 2.36 9.67 -15.05
C LYS A 181 1.73 10.96 -15.58
N THR A 182 0.86 11.58 -14.78
CA THR A 182 0.17 12.83 -15.15
C THR A 182 1.14 13.99 -15.30
N ILE A 183 2.04 14.19 -14.33
CA ILE A 183 3.07 15.22 -14.36
C ILE A 183 3.92 15.05 -15.61
N ARG A 184 4.44 13.85 -15.87
CA ARG A 184 5.27 13.57 -17.06
C ARG A 184 4.54 13.95 -18.35
N PHE A 185 3.24 13.67 -18.44
CA PHE A 185 2.43 14.01 -19.60
C PHE A 185 2.23 15.53 -19.73
N MET A 186 1.92 16.22 -18.63
CA MET A 186 1.66 17.67 -18.62
C MET A 186 2.93 18.51 -18.78
N THR A 187 4.07 18.04 -18.27
CA THR A 187 5.37 18.72 -18.40
C THR A 187 6.10 18.33 -19.69
N ARG A 188 5.42 17.71 -20.66
CA ARG A 188 6.08 17.34 -21.91
C ARG A 188 6.47 18.57 -22.69
N ARG A 189 7.56 18.47 -23.44
CA ARG A 189 7.94 19.48 -24.42
C ARG A 189 6.83 19.56 -25.49
N VAL A 190 6.24 20.74 -25.61
CA VAL A 190 5.32 21.10 -26.68
C VAL A 190 6.13 21.69 -27.83
N TYR A 191 5.90 21.18 -29.03
CA TYR A 191 6.47 21.67 -30.28
C TYR A 191 5.39 22.44 -31.04
N ARG A 192 5.78 23.42 -31.87
CA ARG A 192 4.85 24.23 -32.66
C ARG A 192 5.21 24.17 -34.13
N PHE A 193 4.20 24.00 -34.97
CA PHE A 193 4.31 24.10 -36.42
C PHE A 193 3.06 24.80 -36.97
N GLY A 194 3.27 25.96 -37.61
CA GLY A 194 2.16 26.85 -37.98
C GLY A 194 1.35 27.27 -36.73
N ARG A 195 0.04 27.01 -36.75
CA ARG A 195 -0.88 27.31 -35.64
C ARG A 195 -1.14 26.11 -34.72
N ALA A 196 -0.56 24.95 -35.01
CA ALA A 196 -0.77 23.73 -34.26
C ALA A 196 0.32 23.50 -33.21
N GLU A 197 -0.06 22.82 -32.13
CA GLU A 197 0.81 22.33 -31.08
C GLU A 197 0.92 20.80 -31.14
N TYR A 198 2.11 20.27 -30.86
CA TYR A 198 2.40 18.84 -30.94
C TYR A 198 3.15 18.35 -29.70
N ILE A 199 2.90 17.10 -29.32
CA ILE A 199 3.69 16.39 -28.30
C ILE A 199 4.07 15.00 -28.80
N TYR A 200 5.34 14.60 -28.63
CA TYR A 200 5.82 13.25 -28.99
C TYR A 200 5.89 12.32 -27.78
N VAL A 201 4.90 11.41 -27.67
CA VAL A 201 4.71 10.22 -26.82
C VAL A 201 5.83 9.20 -26.62
N ASP A 202 6.86 9.40 -25.79
CA ASP A 202 7.87 8.36 -25.53
C ASP A 202 7.37 7.33 -24.50
N GLY A 203 6.28 6.66 -24.85
CA GLY A 203 5.61 5.64 -24.06
C GLY A 203 4.68 4.85 -24.98
N LYS A 204 4.74 3.52 -24.88
CA LYS A 204 4.02 2.64 -25.81
C LYS A 204 2.56 2.46 -25.39
N GLU A 205 1.65 2.70 -26.33
CA GLU A 205 0.21 2.42 -26.19
C GLU A 205 -0.33 1.80 -27.49
N SER A 206 -1.51 1.17 -27.41
CA SER A 206 -2.30 0.86 -28.61
C SER A 206 -2.73 2.15 -29.31
N TRP A 207 -3.11 2.07 -30.58
CA TRP A 207 -3.60 3.24 -31.32
C TRP A 207 -4.81 3.87 -30.62
N TYR A 208 -5.75 3.05 -30.14
CA TYR A 208 -6.92 3.51 -29.38
C TYR A 208 -6.54 4.18 -28.05
N GLY A 209 -5.59 3.60 -27.31
CA GLY A 209 -5.11 4.19 -26.06
C GLY A 209 -4.38 5.51 -26.30
N ALA A 210 -3.55 5.58 -27.35
CA ALA A 210 -2.85 6.79 -27.74
C ALA A 210 -3.82 7.93 -28.14
N GLU A 211 -4.85 7.62 -28.95
CA GLU A 211 -5.91 8.56 -29.29
C GLU A 211 -6.64 9.08 -28.05
N GLU A 212 -7.02 8.20 -27.12
CA GLU A 212 -7.67 8.61 -25.85
C GLU A 212 -6.78 9.60 -25.06
N GLN A 213 -5.47 9.37 -25.01
CA GLN A 213 -4.54 10.26 -24.32
C GLN A 213 -4.40 11.60 -25.05
N CYS A 214 -4.36 11.61 -26.38
CA CYS A 214 -4.34 12.85 -27.14
C CYS A 214 -5.63 13.66 -26.96
N VAL A 215 -6.79 12.99 -26.89
CA VAL A 215 -8.08 13.62 -26.57
C VAL A 215 -8.07 14.24 -25.17
N LYS A 216 -7.51 13.55 -24.17
CA LYS A 216 -7.35 14.11 -22.81
C LYS A 216 -6.46 15.36 -22.78
N TRP A 217 -5.50 15.48 -23.70
CA TRP A 217 -4.67 16.68 -23.87
C TRP A 217 -5.38 17.83 -24.60
N GLY A 218 -6.59 17.60 -25.11
CA GLY A 218 -7.35 18.56 -25.90
C GLY A 218 -6.99 18.55 -27.39
N GLY A 219 -6.52 17.42 -27.90
CA GLY A 219 -6.18 17.22 -29.30
C GLY A 219 -6.56 15.83 -29.79
N HIS A 220 -5.88 15.35 -30.82
CA HIS A 220 -6.05 14.01 -31.39
C HIS A 220 -4.67 13.45 -31.76
N LEU A 221 -4.58 12.18 -32.13
CA LEU A 221 -3.40 11.71 -32.85
C LEU A 221 -3.17 12.57 -34.09
N ALA A 222 -1.90 12.82 -34.40
CA ALA A 222 -1.54 13.86 -35.35
C ALA A 222 -2.07 13.57 -36.76
N SER A 223 -2.81 14.54 -37.30
CA SER A 223 -3.09 14.65 -38.73
C SER A 223 -1.95 15.36 -39.46
N ILE A 224 -1.64 14.89 -40.68
CA ILE A 224 -0.56 15.43 -41.50
C ILE A 224 -1.12 15.88 -42.84
N THR A 225 -1.02 17.17 -43.11
CA THR A 225 -1.73 17.83 -44.22
C THR A 225 -0.81 18.20 -45.39
N ASP A 226 0.50 18.24 -45.17
CA ASP A 226 1.51 18.49 -46.21
C ASP A 226 2.89 17.89 -45.86
N ALA A 227 3.81 17.94 -46.82
CA ALA A 227 5.16 17.39 -46.69
C ALA A 227 6.03 18.15 -45.65
N ALA A 228 5.79 19.44 -45.44
CA ALA A 228 6.54 20.24 -44.47
C ALA A 228 6.17 19.86 -43.03
N GLU A 229 4.88 19.63 -42.78
CA GLU A 229 4.36 19.09 -41.53
C GLU A 229 4.90 17.68 -41.27
N ASN A 230 4.92 16.81 -42.29
CA ASN A 230 5.49 15.47 -42.17
C ASN A 230 6.96 15.51 -41.76
N LYS A 231 7.76 16.39 -42.41
CA LYS A 231 9.17 16.60 -42.08
C LYS A 231 9.34 17.11 -40.66
N PHE A 232 8.52 18.07 -40.23
CA PHE A 232 8.55 18.58 -38.86
C PHE A 232 8.28 17.47 -37.84
N ILE A 233 7.26 16.64 -38.07
CA ILE A 233 6.93 15.51 -37.17
C ILE A 233 8.08 14.50 -37.14
N ARG A 234 8.69 14.19 -38.29
CA ARG A 234 9.90 13.37 -38.38
C ARG A 234 11.02 13.90 -37.48
N ASP A 235 11.26 15.21 -37.49
CA ASP A 235 12.37 15.83 -36.76
C ASP A 235 12.16 15.85 -35.22
N ILE A 236 10.93 15.65 -34.72
CA ILE A 236 10.62 15.69 -33.26
C ILE A 236 10.48 14.33 -32.59
N HIS A 237 10.43 13.23 -33.36
CA HIS A 237 10.26 11.87 -32.84
C HIS A 237 11.45 10.97 -33.20
N LYS A 238 11.53 9.75 -32.61
CA LYS A 238 12.70 8.88 -32.74
C LYS A 238 12.39 7.43 -33.13
N TRP A 239 11.27 6.91 -32.65
CA TRP A 239 10.87 5.52 -32.80
C TRP A 239 9.51 5.46 -33.50
N PHE A 240 9.14 4.29 -34.03
CA PHE A 240 7.81 4.06 -34.60
C PHE A 240 6.70 4.65 -33.72
N ALA A 241 5.93 5.56 -34.30
CA ALA A 241 4.95 6.34 -33.58
C ALA A 241 3.60 6.35 -34.30
N TRP A 242 2.52 6.16 -33.56
CA TRP A 242 1.17 6.32 -34.08
C TRP A 242 0.90 7.76 -34.53
N ILE A 243 0.22 7.85 -35.67
CA ILE A 243 -0.42 9.06 -36.20
C ILE A 243 -1.92 8.79 -36.34
N GLY A 244 -2.72 9.83 -36.61
CA GLY A 244 -4.18 9.71 -36.59
C GLY A 244 -4.80 9.01 -37.80
N PHE A 245 -3.99 8.56 -38.76
CA PHE A 245 -4.48 7.99 -40.01
C PHE A 245 -4.90 6.53 -39.81
N ASN A 246 -6.11 6.18 -40.26
CA ASN A 246 -6.68 4.86 -40.04
C ASN A 246 -7.78 4.56 -41.06
N ASP A 247 -8.09 3.30 -41.31
CA ASP A 247 -9.23 2.85 -42.12
C ASP A 247 -10.15 1.88 -41.36
N ILE A 248 -10.09 1.91 -40.02
CA ILE A 248 -10.86 1.09 -39.06
C ILE A 248 -12.36 0.97 -39.42
N GLN A 249 -12.98 2.05 -39.91
CA GLN A 249 -14.41 2.05 -40.24
C GLN A 249 -14.71 1.37 -41.58
N LYS A 250 -13.79 1.45 -42.54
CA LYS A 250 -13.94 0.90 -43.88
C LYS A 250 -12.57 0.69 -44.49
N GLU A 251 -12.19 -0.58 -44.57
CA GLU A 251 -11.01 -1.09 -45.26
C GLU A 251 -10.73 -0.37 -46.60
N ASN A 252 -9.47 0.00 -46.83
CA ASN A 252 -8.98 0.79 -47.97
C ASN A 252 -9.52 2.23 -48.04
N LYS A 253 -10.21 2.73 -47.00
CA LYS A 253 -10.68 4.12 -46.93
C LYS A 253 -10.10 4.80 -45.69
N TYR A 254 -8.85 5.24 -45.82
CA TYR A 254 -8.16 5.94 -44.76
C TYR A 254 -8.73 7.35 -44.49
N VAL A 255 -8.85 7.68 -43.21
CA VAL A 255 -9.32 8.95 -42.66
C VAL A 255 -8.46 9.36 -41.46
N TRP A 256 -8.48 10.65 -41.12
CA TRP A 256 -7.85 11.15 -39.91
C TRP A 256 -8.82 11.06 -38.72
N SER A 257 -8.32 10.66 -37.53
CA SER A 257 -9.13 10.58 -36.30
C SER A 257 -9.69 11.93 -35.85
N ASP A 258 -9.00 13.03 -36.18
CA ASP A 258 -9.43 14.41 -35.90
C ASP A 258 -10.47 14.95 -36.90
N GLY A 259 -10.86 14.15 -37.91
CA GLY A 259 -11.80 14.55 -38.96
C GLY A 259 -11.21 15.47 -40.04
N SER A 260 -9.89 15.72 -40.04
CA SER A 260 -9.22 16.48 -41.10
C SER A 260 -9.37 15.82 -42.46
N ASN A 261 -9.39 16.62 -43.52
CA ASN A 261 -9.41 16.11 -44.89
C ASN A 261 -8.05 15.47 -45.24
N VAL A 262 -8.10 14.34 -45.94
CA VAL A 262 -6.92 13.66 -46.48
C VAL A 262 -6.41 14.44 -47.70
N LYS A 263 -5.30 15.15 -47.54
CA LYS A 263 -4.66 15.95 -48.62
C LYS A 263 -3.26 15.50 -48.98
N PHE A 264 -2.65 14.71 -48.10
CA PHE A 264 -1.26 14.28 -48.19
C PHE A 264 -1.13 12.88 -47.61
N THR A 265 -0.28 12.07 -48.24
CA THR A 265 0.10 10.74 -47.76
C THR A 265 1.58 10.52 -47.98
N ASN A 266 2.27 9.88 -47.04
CA ASN A 266 3.69 9.55 -47.15
C ASN A 266 3.97 8.07 -46.88
N TRP A 267 3.19 7.19 -47.50
CA TRP A 267 3.36 5.75 -47.39
C TRP A 267 4.76 5.30 -47.82
N LYS A 268 5.32 4.37 -47.04
CA LYS A 268 6.54 3.65 -47.41
C LYS A 268 6.28 2.83 -48.67
N LYS A 269 7.33 2.58 -49.45
CA LYS A 269 7.18 1.76 -50.66
C LYS A 269 6.63 0.37 -50.28
N GLY A 270 5.51 -0.01 -50.90
CA GLY A 270 4.82 -1.27 -50.65
C GLY A 270 3.72 -1.20 -49.59
N GLN A 271 3.41 -0.01 -49.07
CA GLN A 271 2.44 0.21 -48.01
C GLN A 271 1.28 1.12 -48.49
N PRO A 272 0.09 1.04 -47.87
CA PRO A 272 -0.30 0.03 -46.87
C PRO A 272 -0.42 -1.36 -47.52
N ASP A 273 -0.03 -2.42 -46.81
CA ASP A 273 -0.11 -3.81 -47.31
C ASP A 273 -1.18 -4.66 -46.62
N ASN A 274 -1.81 -4.13 -45.56
CA ASN A 274 -2.83 -4.78 -44.77
C ASN A 274 -2.44 -6.22 -44.41
N ALA A 275 -1.28 -6.39 -43.78
CA ALA A 275 -0.75 -7.69 -43.43
C ALA A 275 -1.77 -8.50 -42.59
N ASP A 276 -1.93 -9.78 -42.92
CA ASP A 276 -2.93 -10.68 -42.32
C ASP A 276 -4.38 -10.15 -42.36
N HIS A 277 -4.68 -9.16 -43.22
CA HIS A 277 -5.98 -8.48 -43.33
C HIS A 277 -6.46 -7.86 -42.01
N ASN A 278 -5.54 -7.34 -41.21
CA ASN A 278 -5.83 -6.83 -39.87
C ASN A 278 -5.00 -5.60 -39.46
N GLU A 279 -4.44 -4.87 -40.43
CA GLU A 279 -3.68 -3.64 -40.17
C GLU A 279 -4.50 -2.44 -40.63
N ASN A 280 -4.98 -1.65 -39.66
CA ASN A 280 -5.95 -0.59 -39.92
C ASN A 280 -5.52 0.78 -39.38
N CYS A 281 -4.31 0.86 -38.80
CA CYS A 281 -3.82 2.04 -38.09
C CYS A 281 -2.43 2.41 -38.59
N ALA A 282 -2.23 3.67 -38.97
CA ALA A 282 -0.96 4.10 -39.51
C ALA A 282 0.05 4.48 -38.41
N GLU A 283 1.27 4.01 -38.58
CA GLU A 283 2.44 4.45 -37.83
C GLU A 283 3.45 5.13 -38.76
N MET A 284 4.24 6.03 -38.19
CA MET A 284 5.35 6.72 -38.84
C MET A 284 6.67 6.14 -38.31
N ASP A 285 7.59 5.81 -39.21
CA ASP A 285 8.98 5.45 -38.87
C ASP A 285 9.88 6.68 -38.68
N SER A 286 11.12 6.45 -38.24
CA SER A 286 12.09 7.53 -38.00
C SER A 286 12.47 8.34 -39.24
N ASP A 287 12.25 7.81 -40.44
CA ASP A 287 12.49 8.51 -41.70
C ASP A 287 11.27 9.36 -42.13
N GLY A 288 10.17 9.26 -41.38
CA GLY A 288 8.92 9.98 -41.63
C GLY A 288 8.01 9.25 -42.62
N MET A 289 8.31 8.00 -42.95
CA MET A 289 7.52 7.17 -43.86
C MET A 289 6.44 6.41 -43.09
N TRP A 290 5.28 6.21 -43.71
CA TRP A 290 4.12 5.61 -43.04
C TRP A 290 3.96 4.15 -43.42
N MET A 291 3.46 3.35 -42.49
CA MET A 291 3.02 1.96 -42.71
C MET A 291 1.74 1.72 -41.92
N ASP A 292 0.88 0.84 -42.40
CA ASP A 292 -0.21 0.34 -41.59
C ASP A 292 0.33 -0.70 -40.61
N SER A 293 -0.34 -0.80 -39.45
CA SER A 293 -0.02 -1.80 -38.46
C SER A 293 -1.26 -2.21 -37.66
N PHE A 294 -1.19 -3.37 -37.02
CA PHE A 294 -2.22 -3.85 -36.12
C PHE A 294 -2.43 -2.85 -34.96
N CYS A 295 -3.62 -2.28 -34.87
CA CYS A 295 -3.97 -1.18 -33.96
C CYS A 295 -3.71 -1.46 -32.46
N MET A 296 -3.66 -2.72 -32.03
CA MET A 296 -3.38 -3.09 -30.64
C MET A 296 -1.88 -3.17 -30.31
N SER A 297 -1.02 -2.98 -31.31
CA SER A 297 0.42 -2.92 -31.12
C SER A 297 0.83 -1.75 -30.22
N GLY A 298 1.80 -1.97 -29.35
CA GLY A 298 2.36 -0.90 -28.54
C GLY A 298 3.32 -0.03 -29.35
N ARG A 299 2.96 1.23 -29.61
CA ARG A 299 3.84 2.23 -30.22
C ARG A 299 3.89 3.52 -29.43
N HIS A 300 4.97 4.26 -29.64
CA HIS A 300 5.02 5.67 -29.29
C HIS A 300 3.93 6.42 -30.08
N TYR A 301 3.68 7.69 -29.80
CA TYR A 301 2.60 8.38 -30.52
C TYR A 301 2.78 9.89 -30.56
N ILE A 302 2.19 10.54 -31.56
CA ILE A 302 2.26 11.99 -31.71
C ILE A 302 0.85 12.56 -31.60
N CYS A 303 0.65 13.50 -30.67
CA CYS A 303 -0.60 14.25 -30.58
C CYS A 303 -0.47 15.60 -31.28
N LYS A 304 -1.60 16.10 -31.79
CA LYS A 304 -1.76 17.43 -32.39
C LYS A 304 -3.01 18.10 -31.83
N ARG A 305 -2.96 19.41 -31.58
CA ARG A 305 -4.14 20.26 -31.35
C ARG A 305 -3.96 21.61 -32.04
N THR A 306 -5.08 22.25 -32.37
CA THR A 306 -5.17 23.54 -33.05
C THR A 306 -6.12 24.47 -32.32
#